data_AF-A0A946MVH8-F1
#
_entry.id   AF-A0A946MVH8-F1
#
_cell.length_a   1.000
_cell.length_b   1.000
_cell.length_c   1.000
_cell.angle_alpha   90.00
_cell.angle_beta   90.00
_cell.angle_gamma   90.00
#
_symmetry.space_group_name_H-M   'P 1'
#
loop_
_entity.id
_entity.type
_entity.pdbx_description
1 polymer ?
#
loop_
_entity_poly.entity_id
_entity_poly.type
_entity_poly.pdbx_seq_one_letter_code
_entity_poly.pdbx_strand_id
1 'polypeptide(L)'
;MINKIGSNHRLDYHQISLHEDFRTSSQMLVDIRQETVERMRVDSNLEEPERTRIAGRAEELIQSLEEIALEAAESIHLMSTPEGEVDALQSTDYLQQELVRTGILIRLKEWKSRHDLHAKHISRESGGKVDTGSSEKSVYEIIVRNLREDLSGLSEESECFRALLIIKEIQNRRGVMSLTFLATPVSSIRNLTATVVSSAIFFGVTTGVTLGVASTGIQYASNGIDKWTMSQKLSVPEKNALDTIYAYEKKDRGMLILLMAKAGVSGNIEDLLSARASA
;
A
#
# COMPACT_ATOMS: atom_id res chain seq x y z
N MET A 1 -21.31 -10.08 -32.91
CA MET A 1 -21.39 -8.77 -32.22
C MET A 1 -22.46 -8.81 -31.14
N ILE A 2 -22.43 -9.83 -30.28
CA ILE A 2 -23.38 -10.07 -29.19
C ILE A 2 -22.52 -10.64 -28.06
N ASN A 3 -22.22 -9.84 -27.03
CA ASN A 3 -21.76 -10.24 -25.67
C ASN A 3 -21.18 -9.09 -24.82
N LYS A 4 -21.17 -7.83 -25.28
CA LYS A 4 -20.68 -6.70 -24.45
C LYS A 4 -21.68 -6.15 -23.43
N ILE A 5 -22.96 -6.53 -23.48
CA ILE A 5 -24.00 -5.96 -22.59
C ILE A 5 -24.08 -6.70 -21.24
N GLY A 6 -23.73 -8.01 -21.20
CA GLY A 6 -23.77 -8.81 -19.97
C GLY A 6 -22.54 -8.66 -19.05
N SER A 7 -21.39 -8.29 -19.61
CA SER A 7 -20.14 -8.09 -18.84
C SER A 7 -20.16 -6.79 -18.06
N ASN A 8 -20.59 -5.69 -18.69
CA ASN A 8 -20.61 -4.36 -18.05
C ASN A 8 -21.51 -4.31 -16.81
N HIS A 9 -22.66 -4.98 -16.82
CA HIS A 9 -23.55 -5.01 -15.65
C HIS A 9 -22.95 -5.76 -14.46
N ARG A 10 -22.24 -6.88 -14.67
CA ARG A 10 -21.61 -7.64 -13.57
C ARG A 10 -20.46 -6.88 -12.88
N LEU A 11 -19.73 -6.06 -13.64
CA LEU A 11 -18.60 -5.27 -13.17
C LEU A 11 -19.04 -4.06 -12.34
N ASP A 12 -20.14 -3.41 -12.75
CA ASP A 12 -20.81 -2.41 -11.92
C ASP A 12 -21.27 -3.03 -10.60
N TYR A 13 -21.88 -4.23 -10.62
CA TYR A 13 -22.32 -4.90 -9.38
C TYR A 13 -21.17 -5.23 -8.42
N HIS A 14 -20.01 -5.66 -8.92
CA HIS A 14 -18.88 -6.03 -8.06
C HIS A 14 -18.23 -4.81 -7.40
N GLN A 15 -18.00 -3.74 -8.17
CA GLN A 15 -17.50 -2.48 -7.63
C GLN A 15 -18.50 -1.83 -6.67
N ILE A 16 -19.80 -1.89 -6.99
CA ILE A 16 -20.88 -1.42 -6.11
C ILE A 16 -20.90 -2.23 -4.81
N SER A 17 -20.80 -3.56 -4.88
CA SER A 17 -20.74 -4.42 -3.70
C SER A 17 -19.56 -4.06 -2.80
N LEU A 18 -18.37 -3.88 -3.38
CA LEU A 18 -17.20 -3.48 -2.60
C LEU A 18 -17.33 -2.09 -2.02
N HIS A 19 -17.95 -1.18 -2.77
CA HIS A 19 -18.25 0.17 -2.29
C HIS A 19 -19.17 0.11 -1.08
N GLU A 20 -20.20 -0.73 -1.12
CA GLU A 20 -21.11 -0.96 -0.02
C GLU A 20 -20.41 -1.64 1.18
N ASP A 21 -19.52 -2.60 0.94
CA ASP A 21 -18.78 -3.28 2.00
C ASP A 21 -17.85 -2.33 2.78
N PHE A 22 -17.11 -1.47 2.08
CA PHE A 22 -16.26 -0.46 2.74
C PHE A 22 -17.08 0.61 3.46
N ARG A 23 -18.22 1.04 2.90
CA ARG A 23 -19.16 1.94 3.59
C ARG A 23 -19.77 1.29 4.83
N THR A 24 -20.14 0.02 4.74
CA THR A 24 -20.68 -0.74 5.88
C THR A 24 -19.61 -0.89 6.96
N SER A 25 -18.37 -1.19 6.58
CA SER A 25 -17.22 -1.23 7.50
C SER A 25 -17.01 0.12 8.21
N SER A 26 -17.12 1.23 7.48
CA SER A 26 -17.08 2.58 8.06
C SER A 26 -18.24 2.81 9.04
N GLN A 27 -19.46 2.43 8.69
CA GLN A 27 -20.62 2.57 9.58
C GLN A 27 -20.46 1.74 10.86
N MET A 28 -19.98 0.49 10.75
CA MET A 28 -19.68 -0.35 11.92
C MET A 28 -18.67 0.32 12.85
N LEU A 29 -17.67 1.04 12.30
CA LEU A 29 -16.68 1.77 13.10
C LEU A 29 -17.29 2.95 13.85
N VAL A 30 -18.31 3.62 13.29
CA VAL A 30 -19.05 4.67 14.00
C VAL A 30 -19.74 4.08 15.24
N ASP A 31 -20.40 2.93 15.07
CA ASP A 31 -21.11 2.25 16.16
C ASP A 31 -20.12 1.75 17.23
N ILE A 32 -19.01 1.12 16.80
CA ILE A 32 -17.93 0.67 17.68
C ILE A 32 -17.31 1.86 18.43
N ARG A 33 -17.10 3.01 17.77
CA ARG A 33 -16.58 4.23 18.41
C ARG A 33 -17.47 4.65 19.56
N GLN A 34 -18.77 4.72 19.34
CA GLN A 34 -19.73 5.12 20.36
C GLN A 34 -19.72 4.13 21.55
N GLU A 35 -19.73 2.82 21.27
CA GLU A 35 -19.70 1.79 22.31
C GLU A 35 -18.37 1.78 23.10
N THR A 36 -17.22 1.85 22.41
CA THR A 36 -15.90 1.83 23.03
C THR A 36 -15.66 3.07 23.90
N VAL A 37 -16.05 4.25 23.44
CA VAL A 37 -15.94 5.49 24.23
C VAL A 37 -16.82 5.42 25.48
N GLU A 38 -18.06 4.95 25.36
CA GLU A 38 -18.97 4.85 26.50
C GLU A 38 -18.46 3.83 27.53
N ARG A 39 -18.03 2.65 27.08
CA ARG A 39 -17.43 1.63 27.96
C ARG A 39 -16.21 2.17 28.70
N MET A 40 -15.31 2.86 28.00
CA MET A 40 -14.13 3.45 28.61
C MET A 40 -14.50 4.56 29.60
N ARG A 41 -15.54 5.37 29.34
CA ARG A 41 -15.97 6.45 30.25
C ARG A 41 -16.61 5.96 31.54
N VAL A 42 -17.16 4.76 31.56
CA VAL A 42 -17.82 4.16 32.74
C VAL A 42 -16.89 3.20 33.51
N ASP A 43 -15.70 2.90 32.97
CA ASP A 43 -14.75 1.99 33.61
C ASP A 43 -14.23 2.53 34.95
N SER A 44 -14.66 1.91 36.05
CA SER A 44 -14.29 2.28 37.42
C SER A 44 -12.86 1.88 37.81
N ASN A 45 -12.12 1.16 36.95
CA ASN A 45 -10.75 0.73 37.24
C ASN A 45 -9.69 1.79 36.91
N LEU A 46 -10.07 2.89 36.24
CA LEU A 46 -9.16 3.97 35.84
C LEU A 46 -9.60 5.30 36.46
N GLU A 47 -8.65 6.11 36.90
CA GLU A 47 -8.93 7.46 37.41
C GLU A 47 -9.47 8.37 36.30
N GLU A 48 -10.34 9.32 36.65
CA GLU A 48 -11.03 10.25 35.72
C GLU A 48 -10.13 10.88 34.63
N PRO A 49 -8.95 11.44 34.94
CA PRO A 49 -8.12 12.07 33.91
C PRO A 49 -7.51 11.04 32.94
N GLU A 50 -7.13 9.87 33.45
CA GLU A 50 -6.53 8.81 32.64
C GLU A 50 -7.57 8.13 31.76
N ARG A 51 -8.74 7.88 32.32
CA ARG A 51 -9.91 7.34 31.62
C ARG A 51 -10.34 8.21 30.45
N THR A 52 -10.38 9.52 30.65
CA THR A 52 -10.71 10.50 29.59
C THR A 52 -9.65 10.49 28.49
N ARG A 53 -8.36 10.45 28.85
CA ARG A 53 -7.25 10.42 27.88
C ARG A 53 -7.27 9.14 27.02
N ILE A 54 -7.49 7.99 27.64
CA ILE A 54 -7.55 6.69 26.95
C ILE A 54 -8.77 6.64 26.02
N ALA A 55 -9.94 7.09 26.50
CA ALA A 55 -11.14 7.15 25.68
C ALA A 55 -10.97 8.06 24.45
N GLY A 56 -10.39 9.26 24.62
CA GLY A 56 -10.10 10.16 23.51
C GLY A 56 -9.12 9.55 22.50
N ARG A 57 -8.10 8.83 22.96
CA ARG A 57 -7.15 8.17 22.07
C ARG A 57 -7.76 6.99 21.31
N ALA A 58 -8.66 6.23 21.94
CA ALA A 58 -9.43 5.20 21.25
C ALA A 58 -10.34 5.80 20.18
N GLU A 59 -11.02 6.91 20.50
CA GLU A 59 -11.87 7.65 19.56
C GLU A 59 -11.09 8.09 18.31
N GLU A 60 -9.91 8.71 18.49
CA GLU A 60 -9.02 9.11 17.39
C GLU A 60 -8.57 7.92 16.53
N LEU A 61 -8.25 6.78 17.15
CA LEU A 61 -7.82 5.59 16.41
C LEU A 61 -8.96 5.00 15.59
N ILE A 62 -10.17 4.91 16.15
CA ILE A 62 -11.33 4.37 15.44
C ILE A 62 -11.73 5.30 14.30
N GLN A 63 -11.76 6.61 14.54
CA GLN A 63 -11.99 7.61 13.49
C GLN A 63 -10.95 7.51 12.38
N SER A 64 -9.67 7.34 12.73
CA SER A 64 -8.61 7.17 11.73
C SER A 64 -8.81 5.91 10.87
N LEU A 65 -9.39 4.83 11.40
CA LEU A 65 -9.72 3.65 10.59
C LEU A 65 -10.95 3.88 9.71
N GLU A 66 -11.95 4.59 10.24
CA GLU A 66 -13.17 4.99 9.51
C GLU A 66 -12.79 5.80 8.27
N GLU A 67 -11.93 6.81 8.41
CA GLU A 67 -11.43 7.63 7.31
C GLU A 67 -10.71 6.81 6.24
N ILE A 68 -9.90 5.82 6.65
CA ILE A 68 -9.22 4.92 5.71
C ILE A 68 -10.22 4.04 4.96
N ALA A 69 -11.26 3.55 5.64
CA ALA A 69 -12.32 2.74 5.02
C ALA A 69 -13.11 3.55 3.98
N LEU A 70 -13.45 4.81 4.29
CA LEU A 70 -14.15 5.70 3.38
C LEU A 70 -13.32 6.03 2.14
N GLU A 71 -12.04 6.36 2.33
CA GLU A 71 -11.12 6.60 1.23
C GLU A 71 -10.96 5.37 0.32
N ALA A 72 -10.91 4.18 0.91
CA ALA A 72 -10.90 2.93 0.15
C ALA A 72 -12.16 2.80 -0.72
N ALA A 73 -13.34 3.10 -0.16
CA ALA A 73 -14.61 3.08 -0.90
C ALA A 73 -14.61 4.06 -2.07
N GLU A 74 -14.19 5.30 -1.83
CA GLU A 74 -14.14 6.36 -2.86
C GLU A 74 -13.13 6.03 -3.97
N SER A 75 -12.05 5.31 -3.63
CA SER A 75 -10.96 5.00 -4.54
C SER A 75 -11.13 3.68 -5.31
N ILE A 76 -12.22 2.92 -5.13
CA ILE A 76 -12.40 1.60 -5.78
C ILE A 76 -12.22 1.66 -7.30
N HIS A 77 -12.79 2.69 -7.92
CA HIS A 77 -12.70 2.90 -9.37
C HIS A 77 -11.25 3.12 -9.86
N LEU A 78 -10.34 3.53 -8.96
CA LEU A 78 -8.91 3.72 -9.23
C LEU A 78 -8.06 2.50 -8.88
N MET A 79 -8.61 1.49 -8.18
CA MET A 79 -7.86 0.32 -7.70
C MET A 79 -8.33 -1.01 -8.30
N SER A 80 -9.37 -0.98 -9.13
CA SER A 80 -9.99 -2.15 -9.72
C SER A 80 -9.85 -2.16 -11.24
N THR A 81 -9.86 -3.37 -11.81
CA THR A 81 -9.75 -3.56 -13.25
C THR A 81 -11.16 -3.72 -13.84
N PRO A 82 -11.63 -2.76 -14.68
CA PRO A 82 -13.03 -2.72 -15.10
C PRO A 82 -13.41 -3.74 -16.18
N GLU A 83 -12.48 -4.44 -16.82
CA GLU A 83 -12.80 -5.27 -18.00
C GLU A 83 -12.76 -6.79 -17.77
N GLY A 84 -12.35 -7.27 -16.58
CA GLY A 84 -12.21 -8.71 -16.30
C GLY A 84 -11.14 -9.44 -17.14
N GLU A 85 -10.58 -8.76 -18.15
CA GLU A 85 -9.53 -9.19 -19.06
C GLU A 85 -8.34 -8.24 -18.94
N VAL A 86 -7.14 -8.76 -19.21
CA VAL A 86 -5.88 -8.02 -19.03
C VAL A 86 -5.19 -7.81 -20.37
N ASP A 87 -5.06 -6.55 -20.79
CA ASP A 87 -4.30 -6.11 -21.97
C ASP A 87 -2.92 -5.53 -21.61
N ALA A 88 -1.89 -5.87 -22.38
CA ALA A 88 -0.55 -5.33 -22.25
C ALA A 88 -0.45 -3.82 -22.46
N LEU A 89 -1.35 -3.21 -23.25
CA LEU A 89 -1.39 -1.76 -23.47
C LEU A 89 -1.80 -0.97 -22.22
N GLN A 90 -2.43 -1.62 -21.24
CA GLN A 90 -2.87 -1.02 -19.98
C GLN A 90 -1.88 -1.23 -18.82
N SER A 91 -0.65 -1.68 -19.10
CA SER A 91 0.34 -2.01 -18.05
C SER A 91 0.64 -0.85 -17.09
N THR A 92 0.65 0.38 -17.61
CA THR A 92 0.84 1.59 -16.81
C THR A 92 -0.34 1.83 -15.85
N ASP A 93 -1.57 1.58 -16.29
CA ASP A 93 -2.76 1.75 -15.48
C ASP A 93 -2.82 0.70 -14.36
N TYR A 94 -2.43 -0.55 -14.64
CA TYR A 94 -2.35 -1.58 -13.61
C TYR A 94 -1.33 -1.24 -12.52
N LEU A 95 -0.17 -0.69 -12.89
CA LEU A 95 0.81 -0.22 -11.90
C LEU A 95 0.23 0.92 -11.07
N GLN A 96 -0.50 1.85 -11.69
CA GLN A 96 -1.12 2.95 -10.97
C GLN A 96 -2.21 2.46 -10.00
N GLN A 97 -3.04 1.50 -10.41
CA GLN A 97 -4.02 0.85 -9.55
C GLN A 97 -3.36 0.22 -8.31
N GLU A 98 -2.26 -0.51 -8.51
CA GLU A 98 -1.54 -1.17 -7.41
C GLU A 98 -0.84 -0.17 -6.48
N LEU A 99 -0.36 0.96 -7.00
CA LEU A 99 0.19 2.05 -6.20
C LEU A 99 -0.86 2.67 -5.27
N VAL A 100 -2.08 2.91 -5.77
CA VAL A 100 -3.18 3.44 -4.95
C VAL A 100 -3.56 2.42 -3.87
N ARG A 101 -3.78 1.15 -4.24
CA ARG A 101 -4.06 0.05 -3.31
C ARG A 101 -3.01 -0.06 -2.21
N THR A 102 -1.74 0.00 -2.60
CA THR A 102 -0.61 -0.08 -1.68
C THR A 102 -0.57 1.11 -0.71
N GLY A 103 -0.87 2.32 -1.18
CA GLY A 103 -0.93 3.51 -0.33
C GLY A 103 -1.92 3.34 0.83
N ILE A 104 -3.10 2.81 0.54
CA ILE A 104 -4.13 2.52 1.55
C ILE A 104 -3.66 1.40 2.50
N LEU A 105 -3.09 0.32 1.98
CA LEU A 105 -2.58 -0.80 2.78
C LEU A 105 -1.45 -0.38 3.75
N ILE A 106 -0.59 0.56 3.35
CA ILE A 106 0.46 1.11 4.23
C ILE A 106 -0.17 1.84 5.41
N ARG A 107 -1.16 2.71 5.17
CA ARG A 107 -1.86 3.44 6.23
C ARG A 107 -2.62 2.51 7.17
N LEU A 108 -3.23 1.46 6.64
CA LEU A 108 -3.83 0.39 7.45
C LEU A 108 -2.79 -0.29 8.35
N LYS A 109 -1.61 -0.61 7.81
CA LYS A 109 -0.52 -1.20 8.59
C LYS A 109 -0.02 -0.26 9.70
N GLU A 110 0.13 1.02 9.40
CA GLU A 110 0.48 2.05 10.39
C GLU A 110 -0.58 2.21 11.47
N TRP A 111 -1.86 2.23 11.07
CA TRP A 111 -2.99 2.23 11.98
C TRP A 111 -2.92 1.02 12.93
N LYS A 112 -2.75 -0.20 12.40
CA LYS A 112 -2.65 -1.43 13.20
C LYS A 112 -1.50 -1.34 14.19
N SER A 113 -0.34 -0.83 13.78
CA SER A 113 0.80 -0.67 14.68
C SER A 113 0.49 0.31 15.82
N ARG A 114 -0.18 1.43 15.55
CA ARG A 114 -0.61 2.39 16.59
C ARG A 114 -1.66 1.77 17.52
N HIS A 115 -2.61 1.05 16.95
CA HIS A 115 -3.66 0.34 17.69
C HIS A 115 -3.07 -0.72 18.63
N ASP A 116 -2.17 -1.57 18.15
CA ASP A 116 -1.52 -2.61 18.97
C ASP A 116 -0.69 -2.00 20.12
N LEU A 117 -0.04 -0.85 19.89
CA LEU A 117 0.66 -0.12 20.96
C LEU A 117 -0.32 0.44 22.00
N HIS A 118 -1.44 0.99 21.55
CA HIS A 118 -2.47 1.52 22.42
C HIS A 118 -3.13 0.42 23.27
N ALA A 119 -3.51 -0.70 22.66
CA ALA A 119 -4.08 -1.85 23.35
C ALA A 119 -3.11 -2.42 24.41
N LYS A 120 -1.81 -2.48 24.10
CA LYS A 120 -0.77 -2.87 25.07
C LYS A 120 -0.66 -1.88 26.24
N HIS A 121 -0.80 -0.58 25.99
CA HIS A 121 -0.79 0.43 27.04
C HIS A 121 -2.00 0.27 27.96
N ILE A 122 -3.22 0.16 27.41
CA ILE A 122 -4.44 -0.09 28.20
C ILE A 122 -4.30 -1.35 29.05
N SER A 123 -3.82 -2.45 28.45
CA SER A 123 -3.64 -3.72 29.15
C SER A 123 -2.68 -3.58 30.34
N ARG A 124 -1.64 -2.76 30.23
CA ARG A 124 -0.70 -2.49 31.34
C ARG A 124 -1.35 -1.67 32.46
N GLU A 125 -2.00 -0.56 32.12
CA GLU A 125 -2.58 0.34 33.13
C GLU A 125 -3.79 -0.30 33.85
N SER A 126 -4.61 -1.06 33.11
CA SER A 126 -5.79 -1.73 33.67
C SER A 126 -5.52 -3.10 34.32
N GLY A 127 -4.26 -3.58 34.28
CA GLY A 127 -3.92 -4.93 34.73
C GLY A 127 -4.60 -6.05 33.93
N GLY A 128 -4.87 -5.81 32.64
CA GLY A 128 -5.45 -6.78 31.71
C GLY A 128 -6.96 -7.01 31.85
N LYS A 129 -7.67 -6.15 32.57
CA LYS A 129 -9.10 -6.32 32.86
C LYS A 129 -10.03 -5.74 31.79
N VAL A 130 -9.50 -4.96 30.86
CA VAL A 130 -10.28 -4.32 29.79
C VAL A 130 -10.00 -5.02 28.47
N ASP A 131 -10.99 -5.72 27.94
CA ASP A 131 -10.95 -6.25 26.58
C ASP A 131 -11.22 -5.10 25.61
N THR A 132 -10.22 -4.72 24.82
CA THR A 132 -10.31 -3.61 23.86
C THR A 132 -9.71 -4.04 22.53
N GLY A 133 -10.36 -3.63 21.43
CA GLY A 133 -9.75 -3.71 20.11
C GLY A 133 -10.12 -4.92 19.25
N SER A 134 -10.92 -5.87 19.73
CA SER A 134 -11.29 -7.08 18.96
C SER A 134 -12.22 -6.76 17.79
N SER A 135 -13.23 -5.91 18.02
CA SER A 135 -14.16 -5.45 16.99
C SER A 135 -13.47 -4.57 15.95
N GLU A 136 -12.64 -3.62 16.39
CA GLU A 136 -11.87 -2.72 15.53
C GLU A 136 -10.91 -3.51 14.63
N LYS A 137 -10.23 -4.50 15.21
CA LYS A 137 -9.31 -5.37 14.47
C LYS A 137 -10.04 -6.28 13.48
N SER A 138 -11.24 -6.75 13.84
CA SER A 138 -12.08 -7.54 12.92
C SER A 138 -12.47 -6.70 11.69
N VAL A 139 -12.88 -5.45 11.89
CA VAL A 139 -13.18 -4.54 10.77
C VAL A 139 -11.92 -4.25 9.94
N TYR A 140 -10.77 -4.00 10.59
CA TYR A 140 -9.50 -3.87 9.89
C TYR A 140 -9.18 -5.09 9.01
N GLU A 141 -9.39 -6.30 9.51
CA GLU A 141 -9.14 -7.54 8.77
C GLU A 141 -10.07 -7.68 7.57
N ILE A 142 -11.35 -7.30 7.71
CA ILE A 142 -12.32 -7.22 6.61
C ILE A 142 -11.82 -6.24 5.53
N ILE A 143 -11.43 -5.02 5.91
CA ILE A 143 -10.95 -4.00 4.97
C ILE A 143 -9.71 -4.50 4.22
N VAL A 144 -8.73 -5.06 4.94
CA VAL A 144 -7.50 -5.57 4.33
C VAL A 144 -7.78 -6.72 3.36
N ARG A 145 -8.70 -7.62 3.72
CA ARG A 145 -9.11 -8.73 2.87
C ARG A 145 -9.75 -8.21 1.59
N ASN A 146 -10.74 -7.33 1.70
CA ASN A 146 -11.44 -6.75 0.55
C ASN A 146 -10.47 -5.99 -0.38
N LEU A 147 -9.50 -5.26 0.18
CA LEU A 147 -8.45 -4.58 -0.61
C LEU A 147 -7.50 -5.54 -1.33
N ARG A 148 -7.37 -6.80 -0.89
CA ARG A 148 -6.44 -7.76 -1.48
C ARG A 148 -7.12 -8.70 -2.47
N GLU A 149 -8.24 -9.27 -2.05
CA GLU A 149 -8.88 -10.40 -2.72
C GLU A 149 -9.97 -9.93 -3.67
N ASP A 150 -10.72 -8.91 -3.30
CA ASP A 150 -11.93 -8.58 -4.03
C ASP A 150 -11.72 -7.48 -5.09
N LEU A 151 -10.62 -6.71 -5.06
CA LEU A 151 -10.47 -5.58 -5.99
C LEU A 151 -10.27 -5.94 -7.48
N SER A 152 -9.93 -7.19 -7.82
CA SER A 152 -9.61 -7.54 -9.20
C SER A 152 -10.79 -8.13 -9.97
N GLY A 153 -11.61 -9.00 -9.36
CA GLY A 153 -12.60 -9.82 -10.07
C GLY A 153 -12.00 -10.67 -11.22
N LEU A 154 -10.67 -10.77 -11.28
CA LEU A 154 -9.92 -11.39 -12.37
C LEU A 154 -9.79 -12.90 -12.15
N SER A 155 -9.66 -13.66 -13.23
CA SER A 155 -9.22 -15.06 -13.12
C SER A 155 -7.78 -15.14 -12.59
N GLU A 156 -7.39 -16.24 -11.95
CA GLU A 156 -6.03 -16.41 -11.42
C GLU A 156 -4.95 -16.20 -12.52
N GLU A 157 -5.20 -16.68 -13.75
CA GLU A 157 -4.31 -16.47 -14.89
C GLU A 157 -4.17 -14.98 -15.24
N SER A 158 -5.29 -14.25 -15.24
CA SER A 158 -5.32 -12.82 -15.52
C SER A 158 -4.65 -12.01 -14.41
N GLU A 159 -4.82 -12.38 -13.14
CA GLU A 159 -4.09 -11.76 -12.02
C GLU A 159 -2.59 -11.96 -12.14
N CYS A 160 -2.16 -13.18 -12.50
CA CYS A 160 -0.76 -13.48 -12.74
C CYS A 160 -0.21 -12.66 -13.91
N PHE A 161 -0.96 -12.58 -15.02
CA PHE A 161 -0.56 -11.78 -16.18
C PHE A 161 -0.49 -10.28 -15.86
N ARG A 162 -1.43 -9.75 -15.08
CA ARG A 162 -1.40 -8.37 -14.57
C ARG A 162 -0.15 -8.12 -13.72
N ALA A 163 0.19 -9.04 -12.82
CA ALA A 163 1.38 -8.94 -11.99
C ALA A 163 2.67 -8.88 -12.84
N LEU A 164 2.77 -9.69 -13.90
CA LEU A 164 3.89 -9.66 -14.85
C LEU A 164 4.00 -8.33 -15.60
N LEU A 165 2.87 -7.76 -16.03
CA LEU A 165 2.83 -6.44 -16.67
C LEU A 165 3.25 -5.32 -15.72
N ILE A 166 2.88 -5.40 -14.44
CA ILE A 166 3.35 -4.49 -13.38
C ILE A 166 4.87 -4.59 -13.24
N ILE A 167 5.43 -5.80 -13.16
CA ILE A 167 6.89 -6.00 -13.06
C ILE A 167 7.62 -5.38 -14.26
N LYS A 168 7.13 -5.64 -15.48
CA LYS A 168 7.69 -5.04 -16.70
C LYS A 168 7.69 -3.52 -16.63
N GLU A 169 6.58 -2.91 -16.22
CA GLU A 169 6.48 -1.46 -16.14
C GLU A 169 7.43 -0.88 -15.07
N ILE A 170 7.60 -1.57 -13.94
CA ILE A 170 8.59 -1.20 -12.93
C ILE A 170 10.02 -1.28 -13.48
N GLN A 171 10.35 -2.35 -14.22
CA GLN A 171 11.65 -2.49 -14.91
C GLN A 171 11.88 -1.33 -15.89
N ASN A 172 10.87 -0.98 -16.71
CA ASN A 172 10.93 0.16 -17.64
C ASN A 172 11.19 1.47 -16.90
N ARG A 173 10.42 1.76 -15.83
CA ARG A 173 10.59 2.99 -15.03
C ARG A 173 11.96 3.05 -14.37
N ARG A 174 12.48 1.94 -13.86
CA ARG A 174 13.84 1.87 -13.31
C ARG A 174 14.93 2.06 -14.37
N GLY A 175 14.75 1.52 -15.57
CA GLY A 175 15.63 1.77 -16.71
C GLY A 175 15.68 3.25 -17.10
N VAL A 176 14.54 3.93 -17.11
CA VAL A 176 14.48 5.38 -17.35
C VAL A 176 15.15 6.17 -16.22
N MET A 177 14.92 5.77 -14.95
CA MET A 177 15.58 6.39 -13.79
C MET A 177 17.10 6.24 -13.85
N SER A 178 17.63 5.06 -14.20
CA SER A 178 19.07 4.82 -14.29
C SER A 178 19.72 5.59 -15.46
N LEU A 179 19.08 5.63 -16.63
CA LEU A 179 19.56 6.42 -17.76
C LEU A 179 19.56 7.93 -17.46
N THR A 180 18.55 8.44 -16.76
CA THR A 180 18.55 9.85 -16.32
C THR A 180 19.54 10.15 -15.20
N PHE A 181 20.01 9.15 -14.42
CA PHE A 181 21.16 9.34 -13.53
C PHE A 181 22.47 9.49 -14.31
N LEU A 182 22.64 8.72 -15.39
CA LEU A 182 23.85 8.75 -16.23
C LEU A 182 23.89 9.94 -17.20
N ALA A 183 22.74 10.49 -17.60
CA ALA A 183 22.64 11.66 -18.47
C ALA A 183 22.89 13.01 -17.75
N THR A 184 23.07 13.00 -16.43
CA THR A 184 23.40 14.22 -15.66
C THR A 184 24.84 14.65 -15.97
N PRO A 185 25.11 15.88 -16.43
CA PRO A 185 26.45 16.30 -16.85
C PRO A 185 27.47 16.19 -15.71
N VAL A 186 28.53 15.41 -15.93
CA VAL A 186 29.68 15.19 -15.02
C VAL A 186 30.39 16.50 -14.62
N SER A 187 30.16 17.60 -15.34
CA SER A 187 30.64 18.93 -14.99
C SER A 187 30.07 19.48 -13.67
N SER A 188 28.94 18.95 -13.17
CA SER A 188 28.39 19.33 -11.86
C SER A 188 29.02 18.57 -10.68
N ILE A 189 29.77 17.49 -10.95
CA ILE A 189 30.41 16.64 -9.92
C ILE A 189 31.71 17.27 -9.40
N ARG A 190 32.35 18.17 -10.17
CA ARG A 190 33.63 18.77 -9.76
C ARG A 190 33.51 19.76 -8.59
N ASN A 191 32.31 20.27 -8.31
CA ASN A 191 32.02 21.07 -7.12
C ASN A 191 31.36 20.26 -5.97
N LEU A 192 31.09 18.97 -6.16
CA LEU A 192 30.60 18.07 -5.11
C LEU A 192 31.72 17.63 -4.14
N THR A 193 32.99 17.95 -4.44
CA THR A 193 34.14 17.59 -3.61
C THR A 193 34.20 18.29 -2.24
N ALA A 194 33.29 19.23 -1.95
CA ALA A 194 33.20 19.91 -0.65
C ALA A 194 31.89 19.64 0.13
N THR A 195 31.00 18.77 -0.36
CA THR A 195 29.76 18.42 0.36
C THR A 195 29.35 16.96 0.14
N VAL A 196 30.34 16.06 0.11
CA VAL A 196 30.13 14.61 0.24
C VAL A 196 30.73 14.17 1.59
N VAL A 197 30.21 14.75 2.67
CA VAL A 197 30.41 14.25 4.05
C VAL A 197 29.08 13.82 4.68
N SER A 198 27.97 13.79 3.93
CA SER A 198 26.67 13.35 4.48
C SER A 198 26.00 12.25 3.66
N SER A 199 26.79 11.38 3.03
CA SER A 199 26.33 10.07 2.53
C SER A 199 26.26 9.00 3.65
N ALA A 200 26.29 9.39 4.93
CA ALA A 200 26.34 8.48 6.08
C ALA A 200 25.21 8.67 7.13
N ILE A 201 24.07 9.26 6.76
CA ILE A 201 22.82 9.11 7.55
C ILE A 201 21.80 8.42 6.64
N PHE A 202 22.16 7.20 6.23
CA PHE A 202 21.38 6.34 5.32
C PHE A 202 20.44 5.37 6.07
N PHE A 203 20.39 5.42 7.40
CA PHE A 203 19.51 4.57 8.21
C PHE A 203 19.08 5.31 9.49
N GLY A 204 17.82 5.76 9.53
CA GLY A 204 17.10 6.08 10.76
C GLY A 204 17.47 7.39 11.47
N VAL A 205 16.41 8.15 11.81
CA VAL A 205 16.39 9.36 12.63
C VAL A 205 16.85 10.64 11.93
N THR A 206 15.91 11.53 11.67
CA THR A 206 16.19 12.95 11.38
C THR A 206 15.31 13.84 12.26
N THR A 207 15.84 14.16 13.44
CA THR A 207 15.72 15.50 14.01
C THR A 207 16.37 16.49 13.04
N GLY A 208 15.66 17.56 12.72
CA GLY A 208 16.06 18.53 11.71
C GLY A 208 17.25 19.40 12.10
N VAL A 209 17.96 19.92 11.10
CA VAL A 209 18.58 21.25 11.14
C VAL A 209 18.61 21.82 9.72
N THR A 210 18.18 23.07 9.64
CA THR A 210 18.07 23.94 8.47
C THR A 210 19.39 24.68 8.18
N LEU A 211 19.62 24.99 6.90
CA LEU A 211 20.19 26.24 6.32
C LEU A 211 21.44 26.08 5.42
N GLY A 212 21.23 26.37 4.13
CA GLY A 212 21.97 27.47 3.48
C GLY A 212 23.02 27.13 2.42
N VAL A 213 22.68 26.50 1.28
CA VAL A 213 23.43 26.71 0.01
C VAL A 213 22.64 26.31 -1.25
N ALA A 214 22.73 27.17 -2.27
CA ALA A 214 22.61 26.92 -3.72
C ALA A 214 21.27 26.43 -4.30
N SER A 215 20.54 27.32 -4.97
CA SER A 215 19.33 27.00 -5.76
C SER A 215 19.52 25.91 -6.82
N THR A 216 20.74 25.73 -7.34
CA THR A 216 21.10 24.64 -8.27
C THR A 216 21.38 23.31 -7.54
N GLY A 217 22.02 23.33 -6.37
CA GLY A 217 22.23 22.14 -5.54
C GLY A 217 20.91 21.59 -4.96
N ILE A 218 19.98 22.48 -4.63
CA ILE A 218 18.62 22.15 -4.19
C ILE A 218 17.85 21.43 -5.29
N GLN A 219 17.97 21.84 -6.56
CA GLN A 219 17.30 21.14 -7.67
C GLN A 219 17.86 19.73 -7.87
N TYR A 220 19.17 19.52 -7.77
CA TYR A 220 19.75 18.17 -7.89
C TYR A 220 19.46 17.29 -6.67
N ALA A 221 19.51 17.85 -5.46
CA ALA A 221 19.14 17.16 -4.22
C ALA A 221 17.65 16.80 -4.22
N SER A 222 16.77 17.72 -4.65
CA SER A 222 15.34 17.46 -4.85
C SER A 222 15.14 16.35 -5.87
N ASN A 223 15.77 16.44 -7.05
CA ASN A 223 15.68 15.39 -8.06
C ASN A 223 16.18 14.02 -7.56
N GLY A 224 17.20 14.00 -6.69
CA GLY A 224 17.68 12.78 -6.04
C GLY A 224 16.69 12.23 -5.01
N ILE A 225 16.14 13.09 -4.15
CA ILE A 225 15.12 12.75 -3.15
C ILE A 225 13.84 12.26 -3.82
N ASP A 226 13.40 12.91 -4.89
CA ASP A 226 12.20 12.56 -5.65
C ASP A 226 12.37 11.20 -6.33
N LYS A 227 13.54 10.94 -6.94
CA LYS A 227 13.88 9.62 -7.52
C LYS A 227 14.00 8.52 -6.47
N TRP A 228 14.60 8.82 -5.31
CA TRP A 228 14.67 7.88 -4.20
C TRP A 228 13.27 7.55 -3.67
N THR A 229 12.44 8.57 -3.46
CA THR A 229 11.05 8.43 -3.04
C THR A 229 10.25 7.63 -4.06
N MET A 230 10.46 7.88 -5.37
CA MET A 230 9.82 7.11 -6.43
C MET A 230 10.27 5.64 -6.43
N SER A 231 11.56 5.38 -6.21
CA SER A 231 12.09 4.01 -6.08
C SER A 231 11.45 3.27 -4.90
N GLN A 232 11.30 3.94 -3.75
CA GLN A 232 10.62 3.39 -2.58
C GLN A 232 9.12 3.15 -2.83
N LYS A 233 8.44 4.03 -3.57
CA LYS A 233 7.04 3.81 -3.96
C LYS A 233 6.86 2.60 -4.86
N LEU A 234 7.81 2.35 -5.77
CA LEU A 234 7.74 1.23 -6.72
C LEU A 234 8.08 -0.13 -6.10
N SER A 235 8.82 -0.18 -4.98
CA SER A 235 9.27 -1.45 -4.38
C SER A 235 8.14 -2.27 -3.75
N VAL A 236 7.10 -1.61 -3.22
CA VAL A 236 6.00 -2.32 -2.55
C VAL A 236 5.05 -2.99 -3.57
N PRO A 237 4.60 -2.33 -4.64
CA PRO A 237 3.89 -3.00 -5.74
C PRO A 237 4.70 -4.13 -6.38
N GLU A 238 6.02 -3.95 -6.52
CA GLU A 238 6.91 -4.99 -7.02
C GLU A 238 6.85 -6.24 -6.14
N LYS A 239 6.97 -6.07 -4.82
CA LYS A 239 6.86 -7.18 -3.87
C LYS A 239 5.53 -7.92 -3.98
N ASN A 240 4.42 -7.19 -4.02
CA ASN A 240 3.08 -7.78 -4.16
C ASN A 240 2.94 -8.59 -5.46
N ALA A 241 3.46 -8.04 -6.58
CA ALA A 241 3.44 -8.72 -7.87
C ALA A 241 4.30 -10.00 -7.85
N LEU A 242 5.49 -9.96 -7.24
CA LEU A 242 6.35 -11.14 -7.07
C LEU A 242 5.71 -12.22 -6.19
N ASP A 243 5.02 -11.85 -5.11
CA ASP A 243 4.29 -12.79 -4.28
C ASP A 243 3.14 -13.48 -5.05
N THR A 244 2.43 -12.72 -5.89
CA THR A 244 1.38 -13.26 -6.77
C THR A 244 1.96 -14.26 -7.78
N ILE A 245 3.06 -13.90 -8.44
CA ILE A 245 3.76 -14.77 -9.40
C ILE A 245 4.24 -16.05 -8.72
N TYR A 246 4.82 -15.94 -7.52
CA TYR A 246 5.31 -17.09 -6.76
C TYR A 246 4.18 -18.04 -6.32
N ALA A 247 3.02 -17.50 -5.93
CA ALA A 247 1.86 -18.32 -5.59
C ALA A 247 1.36 -19.12 -6.81
N TYR A 248 1.43 -18.54 -8.00
CA TYR A 248 1.01 -19.18 -9.25
C TYR A 248 2.03 -20.19 -9.79
N GLU A 249 3.33 -19.94 -9.63
CA GLU A 249 4.41 -20.83 -10.08
C GLU A 249 4.27 -22.26 -9.55
N LYS A 250 3.86 -22.39 -8.28
CA LYS A 250 3.62 -23.68 -7.63
C LYS A 250 2.50 -24.50 -8.27
N LYS A 251 1.60 -23.84 -9.01
CA LYS A 251 0.45 -24.48 -9.65
C LYS A 251 0.75 -24.86 -11.09
N ASP A 252 1.25 -23.91 -11.89
CA ASP A 252 1.51 -24.12 -13.32
C ASP A 252 2.67 -23.26 -13.85
N ARG A 253 3.87 -23.81 -13.67
CA ARG A 253 5.12 -23.20 -14.14
C ARG A 253 5.20 -23.07 -15.66
N GLY A 254 4.60 -23.99 -16.41
CA GLY A 254 4.62 -23.97 -17.88
C GLY A 254 3.82 -22.79 -18.42
N MET A 255 2.62 -22.58 -17.88
CA MET A 255 1.79 -21.42 -18.20
C MET A 255 2.49 -20.11 -17.83
N LEU A 256 3.14 -20.05 -16.66
CA LEU A 256 3.85 -18.85 -16.21
C LEU A 256 4.95 -18.41 -17.20
N ILE A 257 5.73 -19.35 -17.73
CA ILE A 257 6.75 -19.03 -18.75
C ILE A 257 6.12 -18.44 -20.02
N LEU A 258 4.98 -18.98 -20.45
CA LEU A 258 4.25 -18.49 -21.62
C LEU A 258 3.70 -17.07 -21.37
N LEU A 259 3.15 -16.82 -20.18
CA LEU A 259 2.66 -15.49 -19.78
C LEU A 259 3.80 -14.47 -19.66
N MET A 260 4.97 -14.86 -19.13
CA MET A 260 6.16 -14.00 -19.08
C MET A 260 6.60 -13.56 -20.49
N ALA A 261 6.64 -14.52 -21.42
CA ALA A 261 6.99 -14.25 -22.82
C ALA A 261 5.95 -13.31 -23.47
N LYS A 262 4.66 -13.55 -23.24
CA LYS A 262 3.56 -12.70 -23.72
C LYS A 262 3.62 -11.29 -23.14
N ALA A 263 3.95 -11.15 -21.86
CA ALA A 263 4.10 -9.86 -21.20
C ALA A 263 5.35 -9.12 -21.70
N GLY A 264 6.37 -9.85 -22.18
CA GLY A 264 7.67 -9.29 -22.57
C GLY A 264 8.49 -8.87 -21.34
N VAL A 265 8.39 -9.64 -20.26
CA VAL A 265 9.23 -9.46 -19.06
C VAL A 265 10.63 -9.96 -19.37
N SER A 266 11.65 -9.15 -19.09
CA SER A 266 13.05 -9.54 -19.28
C SER A 266 13.54 -10.48 -18.16
N GLY A 267 14.47 -11.38 -18.50
CA GLY A 267 15.06 -12.34 -17.56
C GLY A 267 14.42 -13.73 -17.64
N ASN A 268 14.96 -14.69 -16.88
CA ASN A 268 14.36 -16.01 -16.72
C ASN A 268 13.50 -16.06 -15.44
N ILE A 269 12.67 -17.11 -15.32
CA ILE A 269 11.78 -17.28 -14.16
C ILE A 269 12.55 -17.37 -12.83
N GLU A 270 13.75 -17.96 -12.81
CA GLU A 270 14.58 -18.07 -11.60
C GLU A 270 15.15 -16.71 -11.17
N ASP A 271 15.46 -15.83 -12.11
CA ASP A 271 15.88 -14.46 -11.82
C ASP A 271 14.75 -13.69 -11.12
N LEU A 272 13.50 -13.87 -11.56
CA LEU A 272 12.33 -13.26 -10.92
C LEU A 272 12.05 -13.85 -9.53
N LEU A 273 12.13 -15.18 -9.39
CA LEU A 273 11.85 -15.85 -8.11
C LEU A 273 12.96 -15.59 -7.09
N SER A 274 14.22 -15.44 -7.52
CA SER A 274 15.33 -15.06 -6.65
C SER A 274 15.24 -13.61 -6.17
N ALA A 275 14.74 -12.70 -7.02
CA ALA A 275 14.48 -11.31 -6.63
C ALA A 275 13.47 -11.18 -5.48
N ARG A 276 12.54 -12.14 -5.35
CA ARG A 276 11.62 -12.22 -4.20
C ARG A 276 12.35 -12.48 -2.88
N ALA A 277 13.39 -13.30 -2.87
CA ALA A 277 14.15 -13.61 -1.65
C ALA A 277 14.91 -12.40 -1.09
N SER A 278 15.16 -11.39 -1.93
CA SER A 278 15.82 -10.13 -1.58
C SER A 278 14.87 -8.96 -1.28
N ALA A 279 13.55 -9.13 -1.46
CA ALA A 279 12.52 -8.09 -1.37
C ALA A 279 11.61 -8.22 -0.12
#